data_AF-A0AAW6DK97-F1
#
_entry.id   AF-A0AAW6DK97-F1
#
_cell.length_a   1.000
_cell.length_b   1.000
_cell.length_c   1.000
_cell.angle_alpha   90.00
_cell.angle_beta   90.00
_cell.angle_gamma   90.00
#
_symmetry.space_group_name_H-M   'P 1'
#
loop_
_entity.id
_entity.type
_entity.pdbx_description
1 polymer ?
#
loop_
_entity_poly.entity_id
_entity_poly.type
_entity_poly.pdbx_seq_one_letter_code
_entity_poly.pdbx_strand_id
1 'polypeptide(L)'
;MRKSKGLMGLAVLLVLLGVGCFYLAYREQEPFQEIKVKGEALQKLVVQEAGSQEADPMERTIDFAALQRINPEIVGWLYVPQIGVDSPILTGQTDTEYLTKDFEGAYSPLGSIFTFAGARISDSQVYLFAHNMASGQMFGSLKQFTDEAFLTA
;
A
#
# COMPACT_ATOMS: atom_id res chain seq x y z
N MET A 1 32.60 -34.16 30.55
CA MET A 1 32.88 -33.69 29.17
C MET A 1 31.77 -33.98 28.14
N ARG A 2 30.80 -34.87 28.40
CA ARG A 2 29.71 -35.20 27.44
C ARG A 2 28.57 -34.16 27.40
N LYS A 3 28.32 -33.45 28.51
CA LYS A 3 27.30 -32.40 28.61
C LYS A 3 27.57 -31.15 27.76
N SER A 4 28.83 -30.72 27.61
CA SER A 4 29.16 -29.51 26.83
C SER A 4 29.06 -29.71 25.32
N LYS A 5 29.37 -30.91 24.82
CA LYS A 5 29.20 -31.24 23.39
C LYS A 5 27.72 -31.28 22.99
N GLY A 6 26.86 -31.81 23.85
CA GLY A 6 25.41 -31.77 23.64
C GLY A 6 24.83 -30.36 23.69
N LEU A 7 25.30 -29.53 24.63
CA LEU A 7 24.90 -28.12 24.74
C LEU A 7 25.33 -27.29 23.51
N MET A 8 26.55 -27.51 23.03
CA MET A 8 27.07 -26.81 21.84
C MET A 8 26.32 -27.23 20.56
N GLY A 9 25.97 -28.52 20.42
CA GLY A 9 25.12 -28.99 19.32
C GLY A 9 23.71 -28.38 19.34
N LEU A 10 23.11 -28.27 20.53
CA LEU A 10 21.80 -27.61 20.70
C LEU A 10 21.88 -26.12 20.36
N ALA A 11 22.93 -25.42 20.79
CA ALA A 11 23.11 -24.00 20.48
C ALA A 11 23.23 -23.76 18.96
N VAL A 12 23.98 -24.59 18.24
CA VAL A 12 24.09 -24.50 16.78
C VAL A 12 22.73 -24.75 16.10
N LEU A 13 21.97 -25.76 16.56
CA LEU A 13 20.63 -26.03 16.05
C LEU A 13 19.70 -24.82 16.22
N LEU A 14 19.69 -24.21 17.40
CA LEU A 14 18.84 -23.04 17.68
C LEU A 14 19.23 -21.83 16.83
N VAL A 15 20.53 -21.61 16.58
CA VAL A 15 20.99 -20.55 15.68
C VAL A 15 20.52 -20.81 14.24
N LEU A 16 20.65 -22.05 13.75
CA LEU A 16 20.18 -22.39 12.39
C LEU A 16 18.66 -22.24 12.25
N LEU A 17 17.89 -22.63 13.27
CA LEU A 17 16.44 -22.39 13.31
C LEU A 17 16.13 -20.91 13.33
N GLY A 18 16.84 -20.12 14.13
CA GLY A 18 16.67 -18.67 14.20
C GLY A 18 16.94 -17.98 12.87
N VAL A 19 18.04 -18.33 12.19
CA VAL A 19 18.37 -17.82 10.85
C VAL A 19 17.31 -18.25 9.83
N GLY A 20 16.83 -19.50 9.91
CA GLY A 20 15.74 -19.99 9.06
C GLY A 20 14.44 -19.21 9.24
N CYS A 21 14.01 -19.00 10.49
CA CYS A 21 12.82 -18.19 10.80
C CYS A 21 12.97 -16.74 10.34
N PHE A 22 14.14 -16.13 10.55
CA PHE A 22 14.42 -14.78 10.10
C PHE A 22 14.36 -14.68 8.57
N TYR A 23 14.93 -15.64 7.85
CA TYR A 23 14.86 -15.69 6.38
C TYR A 23 13.43 -15.82 5.87
N LEU A 24 12.62 -16.70 6.47
CA LEU A 24 11.21 -16.84 6.10
C LEU A 24 10.41 -15.57 6.36
N ALA A 25 10.63 -14.92 7.51
CA ALA A 25 9.98 -13.64 7.83
C ALA A 25 10.39 -12.53 6.85
N TYR A 26 11.67 -12.48 6.47
CA TYR A 26 12.17 -11.53 5.47
C TYR A 26 11.50 -11.77 4.10
N ARG A 27 11.43 -13.03 3.66
CA ARG A 27 10.79 -13.39 2.39
C ARG A 27 9.31 -13.04 2.34
N GLU A 28 8.61 -13.15 3.46
CA GLU A 28 7.21 -12.76 3.57
C GLU A 28 7.01 -11.24 3.49
N GLN A 29 7.93 -10.46 4.07
CA GLN A 29 7.83 -9.01 4.12
C GLN A 29 8.25 -8.32 2.82
N GLU A 30 9.16 -8.93 2.05
CA GLU A 30 9.68 -8.41 0.78
C GLU A 30 8.59 -7.86 -0.16
N PRO A 31 7.54 -8.62 -0.54
CA PRO A 31 6.54 -8.14 -1.50
C PRO A 31 5.78 -6.89 -1.02
N PHE A 32 5.58 -6.74 0.29
CA PHE A 32 4.94 -5.54 0.85
C PHE A 32 5.82 -4.30 0.70
N GLN A 33 7.15 -4.45 0.81
CA GLN A 33 8.09 -3.34 0.62
C GLN A 33 8.21 -2.97 -0.85
N GLU A 34 8.29 -3.96 -1.74
CA GLU A 34 8.37 -3.74 -3.18
C GLU A 34 7.18 -2.91 -3.69
N ILE A 35 5.96 -3.30 -3.33
CA ILE A 35 4.75 -2.58 -3.73
C ILE A 35 4.72 -1.16 -3.14
N LYS A 36 5.19 -0.98 -1.89
CA LYS A 36 5.29 0.35 -1.28
C LYS A 36 6.23 1.26 -2.06
N VAL A 37 7.44 0.77 -2.34
CA VAL A 37 8.47 1.53 -3.10
C VAL A 37 7.96 1.84 -4.51
N LYS A 38 7.26 0.89 -5.14
CA LYS A 38 6.63 1.07 -6.45
C LYS A 38 5.57 2.17 -6.42
N GLY A 39 4.73 2.24 -5.39
CA GLY A 39 3.77 3.33 -5.17
C GLY A 39 4.44 4.70 -4.97
N GLU A 40 5.49 4.76 -4.16
CA GLU A 40 6.27 6.00 -3.96
C GLU A 40 6.97 6.47 -5.25
N ALA A 41 7.45 5.53 -6.07
CA ALA A 41 8.02 5.84 -7.37
C ALA A 41 6.97 6.37 -8.35
N LEU A 42 5.76 5.79 -8.34
CA LEU A 42 4.62 6.29 -9.11
C LEU A 42 4.27 7.72 -8.70
N GLN A 43 4.16 7.99 -7.40
CA GLN A 43 3.87 9.34 -6.88
C GLN A 43 4.87 10.38 -7.42
N LYS A 44 6.17 10.09 -7.33
CA LYS A 44 7.22 11.00 -7.85
C LYS A 44 7.15 11.21 -9.36
N LEU A 45 6.60 10.26 -10.10
CA LEU A 45 6.48 10.33 -11.56
C LEU A 45 5.27 11.17 -11.98
N VAL A 46 4.13 11.01 -11.31
CA VAL A 46 2.84 11.51 -11.80
C VAL A 46 2.30 12.70 -11.00
N VAL A 47 2.82 12.94 -9.79
CA VAL A 47 2.33 14.00 -8.93
C VAL A 47 3.25 15.20 -9.00
N GLN A 48 2.69 16.33 -9.41
CA GLN A 48 3.37 17.62 -9.48
C GLN A 48 2.87 18.49 -8.35
N GLU A 49 3.76 18.83 -7.42
CA GLU A 49 3.49 19.74 -6.31
C GLU A 49 3.90 21.16 -6.71
N ALA A 50 3.15 22.18 -6.27
CA ALA A 50 3.57 23.57 -6.47
C ALA A 50 4.90 23.79 -5.74
N GLY A 51 5.96 24.11 -6.48
CA GLY A 51 7.36 24.00 -6.07
C GLY A 51 7.87 25.02 -5.03
N SER A 52 7.14 25.25 -3.93
CA SER A 52 7.61 26.08 -2.81
C SER A 52 7.39 25.39 -1.47
N GLN A 53 8.31 25.59 -0.52
CA GLN A 53 8.27 24.99 0.82
C GLN A 53 7.10 25.50 1.70
N GLU A 54 6.30 26.45 1.20
CA GLU A 54 5.09 26.99 1.83
C GLU A 54 3.80 26.66 1.05
N ALA A 55 3.89 25.84 -0.02
CA ALA A 55 2.72 25.47 -0.79
C ALA A 55 1.77 24.59 0.03
N ASP A 56 0.47 24.84 -0.10
CA ASP A 56 -0.57 24.00 0.47
C ASP A 56 -0.39 22.56 -0.06
N PRO A 57 -0.29 21.53 0.80
CA PRO A 57 -0.17 20.14 0.35
C PRO A 57 -1.35 19.67 -0.51
N MET A 58 -2.45 20.41 -0.55
CA MET A 58 -3.59 20.16 -1.44
C MET A 58 -3.39 20.70 -2.85
N GLU A 59 -2.46 21.62 -3.09
CA GLU A 59 -2.14 22.19 -4.41
C GLU A 59 -1.25 21.23 -5.22
N ARG A 60 -1.89 20.21 -5.79
CA ARG A 60 -1.23 19.14 -6.55
C ARG A 60 -1.94 18.91 -7.88
N THR A 61 -1.16 18.62 -8.91
CA THR A 61 -1.68 18.17 -10.21
C THR A 61 -1.23 16.73 -10.46
N ILE A 62 -2.16 15.89 -10.94
CA ILE A 62 -1.91 14.48 -11.26
C ILE A 62 -1.85 14.31 -12.77
N ASP A 63 -0.75 13.75 -13.29
CA ASP A 63 -0.63 13.38 -14.71
C ASP A 63 -1.44 12.11 -15.02
N PHE A 64 -2.75 12.30 -15.22
CA PHE A 64 -3.63 11.23 -15.62
C PHE A 64 -3.27 10.63 -16.98
N ALA A 65 -2.65 11.39 -17.89
CA ALA A 65 -2.24 10.83 -19.18
C ALA A 65 -1.12 9.80 -19.01
N ALA A 66 -0.19 10.01 -18.07
CA ALA A 66 0.80 9.01 -17.69
C ALA A 66 0.15 7.79 -17.02
N LEU A 67 -0.77 8.01 -16.07
CA LEU A 67 -1.49 6.92 -15.40
C LEU A 67 -2.25 6.02 -16.38
N GLN A 68 -2.97 6.61 -17.33
CA GLN A 68 -3.73 5.88 -18.35
C GLN A 68 -2.83 5.02 -19.27
N ARG A 69 -1.56 5.40 -19.47
CA ARG A 69 -0.59 4.58 -20.21
C ARG A 69 -0.09 3.39 -19.40
N ILE A 70 -0.02 3.53 -18.08
CA ILE A 70 0.36 2.45 -17.16
C ILE A 70 -0.78 1.45 -17.06
N ASN A 71 -1.98 1.94 -16.76
CA ASN A 71 -3.16 1.11 -16.65
C ASN A 71 -4.43 1.94 -16.96
N PRO A 72 -5.19 1.58 -18.02
CA PRO A 72 -6.42 2.29 -18.38
C PRO A 72 -7.55 2.14 -17.36
N GLU A 73 -7.43 1.21 -16.42
CA GLU A 73 -8.39 0.99 -15.33
C GLU A 73 -8.21 1.96 -14.15
N ILE A 74 -7.19 2.82 -14.19
CA ILE A 74 -7.03 3.92 -13.21
C ILE A 74 -8.05 5.00 -13.53
N VAL A 75 -9.00 5.22 -12.64
CA VAL A 75 -10.13 6.15 -12.84
C VAL A 75 -10.04 7.43 -12.00
N GLY A 76 -9.12 7.47 -11.02
CA GLY A 76 -8.97 8.60 -10.13
C GLY A 76 -7.71 8.53 -9.29
N TRP A 77 -7.59 9.47 -8.36
CA TRP A 77 -6.51 9.54 -7.38
C TRP A 77 -7.11 9.90 -6.02
N LEU A 78 -6.73 9.17 -4.98
CA LEU A 78 -7.14 9.45 -3.61
C LEU A 78 -5.94 9.98 -2.83
N TYR A 79 -6.09 11.19 -2.30
CA TYR A 79 -5.11 11.83 -1.44
C TYR A 79 -5.76 12.22 -0.10
N VAL A 80 -5.28 11.60 0.98
CA VAL A 80 -5.68 11.88 2.37
C VAL A 80 -4.41 11.91 3.22
N PRO A 81 -3.71 13.05 3.30
CA PRO A 81 -2.38 13.14 3.92
C PRO A 81 -2.39 12.78 5.41
N GLN A 82 -3.48 13.06 6.12
CA GLN A 82 -3.63 12.79 7.56
C GLN A 82 -3.46 11.30 7.89
N ILE A 83 -3.81 10.42 6.96
CA ILE A 83 -3.67 8.96 7.11
C ILE A 83 -2.67 8.34 6.14
N GLY A 84 -1.89 9.16 5.42
CA GLY A 84 -0.84 8.72 4.50
C GLY A 84 -1.36 8.03 3.24
N VAL A 85 -2.61 8.29 2.84
CA VAL A 85 -3.16 7.77 1.57
C VAL A 85 -2.78 8.73 0.44
N ASP A 86 -2.07 8.22 -0.56
CA ASP A 86 -1.67 8.94 -1.77
C ASP A 86 -1.53 7.91 -2.90
N SER A 87 -2.64 7.54 -3.54
CA SER A 87 -2.69 6.37 -4.43
C SER A 87 -3.78 6.45 -5.51
N PRO A 88 -3.59 5.76 -6.66
CA PRO A 88 -4.60 5.70 -7.70
C PRO A 88 -5.83 4.93 -7.24
N ILE A 89 -6.98 5.30 -7.81
CA ILE A 89 -8.25 4.58 -7.68
C ILE A 89 -8.46 3.78 -8.96
N LEU A 90 -8.71 2.47 -8.83
CA LEU A 90 -8.92 1.58 -9.96
C LEU A 90 -10.37 1.07 -10.05
N THR A 91 -10.80 0.71 -11.26
CA THR A 91 -12.02 -0.08 -11.50
C THR A 91 -11.66 -1.34 -12.27
N GLY A 92 -12.09 -2.51 -11.79
CA GLY A 92 -11.88 -3.77 -12.50
C GLY A 92 -13.07 -4.17 -13.37
N GLN A 93 -12.93 -5.33 -14.01
CA GLN A 93 -14.01 -6.06 -14.67
C GLN A 93 -14.91 -6.79 -13.65
N THR A 94 -14.39 -7.02 -12.45
CA THR A 94 -15.14 -7.59 -11.32
C THR A 94 -14.92 -6.77 -10.05
N ASP A 95 -15.83 -6.91 -9.09
CA ASP A 95 -15.79 -6.18 -7.81
C ASP A 95 -14.64 -6.59 -6.88
N THR A 96 -13.83 -7.59 -7.27
CA THR A 96 -12.74 -8.12 -6.44
C THR A 96 -11.40 -8.18 -7.16
N GLU A 97 -11.34 -7.74 -8.42
CA GLU A 97 -10.14 -7.84 -9.25
C GLU A 97 -8.91 -7.18 -8.61
N TYR A 98 -9.10 -5.99 -8.03
CA TYR A 98 -8.03 -5.21 -7.41
C TYR A 98 -7.84 -5.48 -5.92
N LEU A 99 -8.50 -6.53 -5.39
CA LEU A 99 -8.23 -7.00 -4.03
C LEU A 99 -6.82 -7.59 -3.89
N THR A 100 -6.27 -8.17 -4.96
CA THR A 100 -4.93 -8.81 -4.95
C THR A 100 -4.05 -8.35 -6.12
N LYS A 101 -4.35 -7.18 -6.69
CA LYS A 101 -3.57 -6.59 -7.79
C LYS A 101 -3.13 -5.18 -7.44
N ASP A 102 -1.93 -4.81 -7.85
CA ASP A 102 -1.44 -3.43 -7.80
C ASP A 102 -1.97 -2.58 -8.97
N PHE A 103 -1.52 -1.33 -9.04
CA PHE A 103 -1.96 -0.38 -10.07
C PHE A 103 -1.52 -0.75 -11.49
N GLU A 104 -0.54 -1.66 -11.68
CA GLU A 104 -0.14 -2.18 -12.99
C GLU A 104 -0.89 -3.46 -13.36
N GLY A 105 -1.79 -3.93 -12.48
CA GLY A 105 -2.52 -5.18 -12.66
C GLY A 105 -1.74 -6.44 -12.27
N ALA A 106 -0.53 -6.29 -11.70
CA ALA A 106 0.28 -7.40 -11.23
C ALA A 106 -0.14 -7.84 -9.82
N TYR A 107 0.18 -9.08 -9.43
CA TYR A 107 -0.15 -9.58 -8.09
C TYR A 107 0.46 -8.68 -7.00
N SER A 108 -0.34 -8.35 -5.99
CA SER A 108 0.08 -7.57 -4.83
C SER A 108 -0.67 -8.03 -3.58
N PRO A 109 0.04 -8.31 -2.47
CA PRO A 109 -0.62 -8.62 -1.21
C PRO A 109 -1.25 -7.38 -0.56
N LEU A 110 -0.89 -6.17 -1.00
CA LEU A 110 -1.53 -4.91 -0.58
C LEU A 110 -2.80 -4.58 -1.40
N GLY A 111 -3.00 -5.27 -2.53
CA GLY A 111 -4.03 -4.90 -3.50
C GLY A 111 -3.87 -3.46 -3.98
N SER A 112 -4.99 -2.83 -4.30
CA SER A 112 -5.09 -1.40 -4.66
C SER A 112 -6.27 -0.73 -3.95
N ILE A 113 -6.39 0.59 -4.10
CA ILE A 113 -7.63 1.30 -3.80
C ILE A 113 -8.52 1.18 -5.04
N PHE A 114 -9.74 0.66 -4.90
CA PHE A 114 -10.61 0.39 -6.03
C PHE A 114 -12.08 0.69 -5.74
N THR A 115 -12.89 0.79 -6.79
CA THR A 115 -14.35 0.92 -6.73
C THR A 115 -15.03 -0.29 -7.38
N PHE A 116 -16.35 -0.42 -7.21
CA PHE A 116 -17.15 -1.44 -7.91
C PHE A 116 -16.96 -1.39 -9.42
N ALA A 117 -17.06 -2.55 -10.07
CA ALA A 117 -16.94 -2.67 -11.51
C ALA A 117 -18.04 -1.83 -12.21
N GLY A 118 -17.62 -1.01 -13.18
CA GLY A 118 -18.53 -0.15 -13.95
C GLY A 118 -18.99 1.13 -13.23
N ALA A 119 -18.58 1.35 -11.97
CA ALA A 119 -18.79 2.63 -11.31
C ALA A 119 -17.93 3.73 -11.95
N ARG A 120 -18.47 4.94 -12.04
CA ARG A 120 -17.74 6.12 -12.54
C ARG A 120 -17.46 7.05 -11.38
N ILE A 121 -16.28 7.67 -11.38
CA ILE A 121 -15.93 8.68 -10.36
C ILE A 121 -16.90 9.88 -10.36
N SER A 122 -17.58 10.13 -11.48
CA SER A 122 -18.61 11.17 -11.60
C SER A 122 -19.98 10.77 -11.06
N ASP A 123 -20.18 9.52 -10.63
CA ASP A 123 -21.46 9.10 -10.06
C ASP A 123 -21.71 9.81 -8.72
N SER A 124 -22.98 9.98 -8.34
CA SER A 124 -23.36 10.71 -7.12
C SER A 124 -22.86 10.05 -5.84
N GLN A 125 -22.57 8.75 -5.88
CA GLN A 125 -21.99 8.00 -4.79
C GLN A 125 -20.98 7.00 -5.34
N VAL A 126 -19.78 7.03 -4.79
CA VAL A 126 -18.67 6.13 -5.15
C VAL A 126 -18.19 5.45 -3.87
N TYR A 127 -18.06 4.13 -3.92
CA TYR A 127 -17.55 3.33 -2.80
C TYR A 127 -16.10 2.96 -3.09
N LEU A 128 -15.19 3.34 -2.19
CA LEU A 128 -13.78 3.01 -2.30
C LEU A 128 -13.45 1.88 -1.31
N PHE A 129 -12.73 0.89 -1.80
CA PHE A 129 -12.30 -0.29 -1.06
C PHE A 129 -10.77 -0.38 -1.09
N ALA A 130 -10.17 -0.81 0.00
CA ALA A 130 -8.77 -1.18 0.08
C ALA A 130 -8.53 -2.04 1.33
N HIS A 131 -7.39 -2.72 1.39
CA HIS A 131 -7.04 -3.54 2.57
C HIS A 131 -6.85 -2.70 3.83
N ASN A 132 -7.32 -3.24 4.96
CA ASN A 132 -7.06 -2.70 6.30
C ASN A 132 -5.78 -3.32 6.85
N MET A 133 -4.63 -2.78 6.45
CA MET A 133 -3.33 -3.34 6.83
C MET A 133 -2.92 -2.95 8.25
N ALA A 134 -2.41 -3.90 9.03
CA ALA A 134 -1.87 -3.64 10.36
C ALA A 134 -0.67 -2.65 10.33
N SER A 135 0.06 -2.58 9.21
CA SER A 135 1.14 -1.63 8.97
C SER A 135 0.66 -0.17 8.81
N GLY A 136 -0.65 0.07 8.70
CA GLY A 136 -1.22 1.38 8.41
C GLY A 136 -1.29 1.73 6.92
N GLN A 137 -0.70 0.91 6.03
CA GLN A 137 -0.77 1.08 4.58
C GLN A 137 -2.20 0.91 4.04
N MET A 138 -2.45 1.41 2.84
CA MET A 138 -3.77 1.37 2.20
C MET A 138 -4.82 2.03 3.12
N PHE A 139 -5.85 1.31 3.57
CA PHE A 139 -6.85 1.81 4.52
C PHE A 139 -6.58 1.40 5.97
N GLY A 140 -5.38 0.91 6.28
CA GLY A 140 -4.96 0.50 7.63
C GLY A 140 -5.09 1.59 8.70
N SER A 141 -5.01 2.85 8.28
CA SER A 141 -5.11 4.02 9.15
C SER A 141 -6.52 4.62 9.24
N LEU A 142 -7.52 4.09 8.52
CA LEU A 142 -8.92 4.58 8.61
C LEU A 142 -9.49 4.50 10.04
N LYS A 143 -9.01 3.54 10.84
CA LYS A 143 -9.38 3.40 12.26
C LYS A 143 -9.08 4.64 13.10
N GLN A 144 -8.20 5.54 12.65
CA GLN A 144 -7.91 6.79 13.36
C GLN A 144 -9.11 7.74 13.35
N PHE A 145 -9.98 7.68 12.33
CA PHE A 145 -11.20 8.48 12.27
C PHE A 145 -12.26 8.09 13.32
N THR A 146 -12.06 7.01 14.07
CA THR A 146 -12.93 6.69 15.22
C THR A 146 -12.54 7.42 16.50
N ASP A 147 -11.40 8.11 16.51
CA ASP A 147 -10.92 8.90 17.64
C ASP A 147 -11.33 10.37 17.46
N GLU A 148 -12.10 10.91 18.40
CA GLU A 148 -12.55 12.32 18.37
C GLU A 148 -11.37 13.31 18.38
N ALA A 149 -10.27 12.96 19.05
CA ALA A 149 -9.08 13.82 19.08
C ALA A 149 -8.43 13.91 17.69
N PHE A 150 -8.48 12.84 16.90
CA PHE A 150 -7.96 12.83 15.53
C PHE A 150 -8.85 13.65 14.58
N LEU A 151 -10.17 13.65 14.79
CA LEU A 151 -11.11 14.44 13.97
C LEU A 151 -11.03 15.95 14.21
N THR A 152 -10.51 16.36 15.36
CA THR A 152 -10.51 17.76 15.83
C THR A 152 -9.14 18.41 15.86
N ALA A 153 -8.08 17.65 15.51
CA ALA A 153 -6.71 18.13 15.37
C ALA A 153 -6.47 18.87 14.05
#